data_AF-A0A817DJR8-F1
#
_entry.id   AF-A0A817DJR8-F1
#
_cell.length_a   1.000
_cell.length_b   1.000
_cell.length_c   1.000
_cell.angle_alpha   90.00
_cell.angle_beta   90.00
_cell.angle_gamma   90.00
#
_symmetry.space_group_name_H-M   'P 1'
#
loop_
_entity.id
_entity.type
_entity.pdbx_description
1 polymer ?
#
loop_
_entity_poly.entity_id
_entity_poly.type
_entity_poly.pdbx_seq_one_letter_code
_entity_poly.pdbx_strand_id
1 'polypeptide(L)'
;MKRTKQQRQNSDTDDKQKKLKTDPNRSSRKSYTHFEDISNEIIYEIFVFLDVYHMYTAFFNLNIRFQSILTESNLPIKINLSLMSRSTFEHQYKHIIMLNIHRICSLRLSNLFTIDMIFSPIRIVSKMTRLQTLHINNIQFKYVEKLLKYLASLPCLSSLIIIVVDCVENKNKLYRQIFRLPVLKYCKVTMTKLVESELLSIAINKYSSIEHLVINNGCHLHELISLLSYVPQLRRLSLRNLYGTFIEQTELNSIVFNYLTHISINKTNMIFDELELLIRNHFPQIQSLYFSRNFDDEFLNANRWERLISSYMSQLRIFDFHCTISTFNQQNFQHLLNRFNSLFWIERQWFFAHHIHSTSSDNCNYVTIFSTNPYRFK
;
A
#
# COMPACT_ATOMS: atom_id res chain seq x y z
N MET A 1 -44.08 6.35 -76.40
CA MET A 1 -42.73 5.90 -76.82
C MET A 1 -41.71 6.81 -76.12
N LYS A 2 -40.81 6.21 -75.31
CA LYS A 2 -39.51 6.69 -74.75
C LYS A 2 -39.32 8.22 -74.54
N ARG A 3 -39.15 8.70 -73.30
CA ARG A 3 -37.87 8.80 -72.53
C ARG A 3 -36.79 9.65 -73.23
N THR A 4 -35.95 10.49 -72.63
CA THR A 4 -35.73 11.13 -71.31
C THR A 4 -34.49 12.03 -71.51
N LYS A 5 -34.24 12.94 -70.56
CA LYS A 5 -32.95 13.51 -70.09
C LYS A 5 -32.63 14.93 -70.59
N GLN A 6 -32.55 15.97 -69.76
CA GLN A 6 -31.75 16.20 -68.53
C GLN A 6 -30.25 16.44 -68.84
N GLN A 7 -29.79 17.71 -68.79
CA GLN A 7 -28.64 18.19 -67.99
C GLN A 7 -28.19 19.64 -68.29
N ARG A 8 -27.91 20.40 -67.19
CA ARG A 8 -26.81 21.38 -66.94
C ARG A 8 -26.87 22.75 -67.67
N GLN A 9 -26.44 23.90 -67.13
CA GLN A 9 -25.74 24.33 -65.90
C GLN A 9 -25.75 25.88 -65.83
N ASN A 10 -25.78 26.43 -64.60
CA ASN A 10 -25.06 27.61 -64.04
C ASN A 10 -25.07 28.98 -64.79
N SER A 11 -25.03 30.16 -64.17
CA SER A 11 -24.37 30.62 -62.93
C SER A 11 -24.87 32.02 -62.52
N ASP A 12 -24.90 32.27 -61.19
CA ASP A 12 -24.43 33.49 -60.48
C ASP A 12 -25.05 34.87 -60.82
N THR A 13 -25.39 35.80 -59.92
CA THR A 13 -24.98 36.08 -58.53
C THR A 13 -25.90 37.19 -57.96
N ASP A 14 -25.75 37.47 -56.64
CA ASP A 14 -26.12 38.70 -55.91
C ASP A 14 -27.36 38.73 -55.01
N ASP A 15 -27.23 38.03 -53.87
CA ASP A 15 -26.94 38.62 -52.55
C ASP A 15 -27.65 39.95 -52.12
N LYS A 16 -28.51 39.79 -51.10
CA LYS A 16 -28.53 40.49 -49.78
C LYS A 16 -29.78 41.28 -49.36
N GLN A 17 -30.47 40.63 -48.41
CA GLN A 17 -30.96 41.14 -47.13
C GLN A 17 -32.11 42.16 -47.09
N LYS A 18 -33.30 41.68 -46.68
CA LYS A 18 -33.88 41.94 -45.34
C LYS A 18 -35.35 41.49 -45.30
N LYS A 19 -35.64 40.44 -44.54
CA LYS A 19 -36.53 40.47 -43.37
C LYS A 19 -36.73 39.05 -42.83
N LEU A 20 -36.20 38.84 -41.63
CA LEU A 20 -36.60 37.78 -40.72
C LEU A 20 -38.13 37.73 -40.63
N LYS A 21 -38.70 36.56 -40.91
CA LYS A 21 -39.86 36.07 -40.17
C LYS A 21 -39.42 34.78 -39.49
N THR A 22 -38.87 34.96 -38.30
CA THR A 22 -38.66 33.93 -37.29
C THR A 22 -40.01 33.35 -36.90
N ASP A 23 -40.16 32.05 -37.16
CA ASP A 23 -41.22 31.22 -36.63
C ASP A 23 -40.99 31.04 -35.11
N PRO A 24 -41.88 31.51 -34.21
CA PRO A 24 -41.62 31.54 -32.77
C PRO A 24 -41.76 30.17 -32.08
N ASN A 25 -42.03 29.08 -32.83
CA ASN A 25 -42.28 27.75 -32.26
C ASN A 25 -41.17 26.72 -32.44
N ARG A 26 -39.97 27.11 -32.89
CA ARG A 26 -38.77 26.26 -32.69
C ARG A 26 -38.28 26.44 -31.27
N SER A 27 -38.97 25.80 -30.33
CA SER A 27 -38.43 25.54 -29.00
C SER A 27 -37.06 24.88 -29.20
N SER A 28 -36.02 25.53 -28.70
CA SER A 28 -34.72 24.88 -28.52
C SER A 28 -34.99 23.65 -27.65
N ARG A 29 -35.05 22.46 -28.26
CA ARG A 29 -35.15 21.20 -27.51
C ARG A 29 -33.94 21.17 -26.59
N LYS A 30 -34.17 21.49 -25.31
CA LYS A 30 -33.17 21.27 -24.27
C LYS A 30 -32.85 19.79 -24.34
N SER A 31 -31.63 19.47 -24.77
CA SER A 31 -31.10 18.12 -24.67
C SER A 31 -30.89 17.88 -23.18
N TYR A 32 -31.80 17.13 -22.57
CA TYR A 32 -31.59 16.58 -21.25
C TYR A 32 -30.77 15.32 -21.44
N THR A 33 -29.58 15.30 -20.86
CA THR A 33 -28.76 14.09 -20.76
C THR A 33 -29.24 13.30 -19.56
N HIS A 34 -29.64 12.05 -19.75
CA HIS A 34 -30.01 11.17 -18.65
C HIS A 34 -28.81 10.35 -18.18
N PHE A 35 -28.76 10.01 -16.90
CA PHE A 35 -27.71 9.12 -16.40
C PHE A 35 -27.80 7.73 -17.07
N GLU A 36 -29.00 7.30 -17.45
CA GLU A 36 -29.19 6.07 -18.23
C GLU A 36 -28.60 6.12 -19.64
N ASP A 37 -28.26 7.30 -20.17
CA ASP A 37 -27.64 7.44 -21.51
C ASP A 37 -26.12 7.22 -21.48
N ILE A 38 -25.50 7.18 -20.29
CA ILE A 38 -24.07 6.92 -20.11
C ILE A 38 -23.74 5.53 -20.65
N SER A 39 -22.60 5.35 -21.33
CA SER A 39 -22.19 4.05 -21.89
C SER A 39 -21.76 3.02 -20.83
N ASN A 40 -21.75 1.73 -21.16
CA ASN A 40 -21.39 0.68 -20.19
C ASN A 40 -19.95 0.83 -19.70
N GLU A 41 -19.05 1.30 -20.56
CA GLU A 41 -17.63 1.49 -20.27
C GLU A 41 -17.45 2.49 -19.10
N ILE A 42 -18.15 3.62 -19.15
CA ILE A 42 -18.11 4.61 -18.08
C ILE A 42 -18.75 4.08 -16.79
N ILE A 43 -19.84 3.31 -16.89
CA ILE A 43 -20.43 2.65 -15.71
C ILE A 43 -19.44 1.67 -15.07
N TYR A 44 -18.68 0.92 -15.88
CA TYR A 44 -17.65 0.03 -15.38
C TYR A 44 -16.53 0.79 -14.66
N GLU A 45 -16.10 1.93 -15.20
CA GLU A 45 -15.12 2.80 -14.53
C GLU A 45 -15.65 3.30 -13.17
N ILE A 46 -16.91 3.72 -13.10
CA ILE A 46 -17.54 4.11 -11.83
C ILE A 46 -17.53 2.94 -10.84
N PHE A 47 -17.90 1.74 -11.31
CA PHE A 47 -18.00 0.55 -10.47
C PHE A 47 -16.66 0.11 -9.88
N VAL A 48 -15.53 0.42 -10.52
CA VAL A 48 -14.18 0.15 -9.97
C VAL A 48 -13.97 0.84 -8.61
N PHE A 49 -14.64 1.97 -8.36
CA PHE A 49 -14.53 2.73 -7.12
C PHE A 49 -15.57 2.36 -6.06
N LEU A 50 -16.54 1.49 -6.38
CA LEU A 50 -17.63 1.13 -5.48
C LEU A 50 -17.44 -0.26 -4.86
N ASP A 51 -17.98 -0.41 -3.65
CA ASP A 51 -18.16 -1.71 -3.01
C ASP A 51 -19.36 -2.43 -3.64
N VAL A 52 -19.32 -3.77 -3.71
CA VAL A 52 -20.44 -4.56 -4.25
C VAL A 52 -21.76 -4.25 -3.60
N TYR A 53 -21.77 -4.00 -2.30
CA TYR A 53 -22.99 -3.66 -1.59
C TYR A 53 -23.58 -2.36 -2.13
N HIS A 54 -22.77 -1.31 -2.25
CA HIS A 54 -23.21 -0.03 -2.79
C HIS A 54 -23.64 -0.15 -4.25
N MET A 55 -22.94 -0.95 -5.06
CA MET A 55 -23.33 -1.21 -6.44
C MET A 55 -24.72 -1.85 -6.54
N TYR A 56 -24.97 -2.91 -5.78
CA TYR A 56 -26.28 -3.57 -5.81
C TYR A 56 -27.38 -2.69 -5.23
N THR A 57 -27.15 -2.05 -4.09
CA THR A 57 -28.17 -1.19 -3.47
C THR A 57 -28.51 0.02 -4.33
N ALA A 58 -27.53 0.64 -4.99
CA ALA A 58 -27.78 1.83 -5.80
C ALA A 58 -28.30 1.52 -7.20
N PHE A 59 -27.83 0.44 -7.86
CA PHE A 59 -28.07 0.24 -9.30
C PHE A 59 -28.95 -0.95 -9.66
N PHE A 60 -29.09 -1.97 -8.81
CA PHE A 60 -29.73 -3.24 -9.19
C PHE A 60 -31.21 -3.10 -9.57
N ASN A 61 -31.94 -2.22 -8.89
CA ASN A 61 -33.37 -2.00 -9.12
C ASN A 61 -33.68 -0.77 -9.99
N LEU A 62 -32.67 -0.13 -10.59
CA LEU A 62 -32.91 1.08 -11.40
C LEU A 62 -33.52 0.74 -12.77
N ASN A 63 -32.93 -0.22 -13.50
CA ASN A 63 -33.44 -0.72 -14.76
C ASN A 63 -32.77 -2.05 -15.15
N ILE A 64 -33.34 -2.72 -16.15
CA ILE A 64 -32.88 -4.03 -16.65
C ILE A 64 -31.41 -3.98 -17.12
N ARG A 65 -30.98 -2.85 -17.71
CA ARG A 65 -29.60 -2.68 -18.17
C ARG A 65 -28.62 -2.76 -17.00
N PHE A 66 -28.85 -2.02 -15.91
CA PHE A 66 -28.00 -2.09 -14.72
C PHE A 66 -28.07 -3.44 -14.01
N GLN A 67 -29.24 -4.08 -14.02
CA GLN A 67 -29.40 -5.42 -13.48
C GLN A 67 -28.52 -6.43 -14.24
N SER A 68 -28.61 -6.45 -15.58
CA SER A 68 -27.77 -7.30 -16.44
C SER A 68 -26.28 -7.00 -16.25
N ILE A 69 -25.90 -5.73 -16.15
CA ILE A 69 -24.51 -5.36 -15.84
C ILE A 69 -24.05 -6.00 -14.52
N LEU A 70 -24.86 -5.98 -13.47
CA LEU A 70 -24.44 -6.54 -12.18
C LEU A 70 -24.42 -8.07 -12.18
N THR A 71 -25.37 -8.73 -12.86
CA THR A 71 -25.52 -10.19 -12.82
C THR A 71 -24.71 -10.95 -13.88
N GLU A 72 -24.58 -10.39 -15.08
CA GLU A 72 -24.05 -11.09 -16.26
C GLU A 72 -22.64 -10.65 -16.64
N SER A 73 -22.17 -9.50 -16.12
CA SER A 73 -20.83 -9.04 -16.45
C SER A 73 -19.74 -9.87 -15.78
N ASN A 74 -18.55 -9.84 -16.38
CA ASN A 74 -17.33 -10.41 -15.80
C ASN A 74 -16.59 -9.42 -14.88
N LEU A 75 -17.26 -8.34 -14.44
CA LEU A 75 -16.59 -7.28 -13.68
C LEU A 75 -15.98 -7.83 -12.39
N PRO A 76 -14.74 -7.43 -12.06
CA PRO A 76 -14.10 -7.80 -10.81
C PRO A 76 -14.81 -7.11 -9.65
N ILE A 77 -15.08 -7.89 -8.60
CA ILE A 77 -15.87 -7.41 -7.46
C ILE A 77 -14.99 -7.21 -6.23
N LYS A 78 -15.18 -6.05 -5.58
CA LYS A 78 -14.58 -5.72 -4.29
C LYS A 78 -15.65 -5.79 -3.21
N ILE A 79 -15.34 -6.48 -2.12
CA ILE A 79 -16.25 -6.66 -0.99
C ILE A 79 -15.57 -6.23 0.30
N ASN A 80 -16.22 -5.33 1.02
CA ASN A 80 -15.82 -4.87 2.34
C ASN A 80 -16.89 -5.21 3.38
N LEU A 81 -16.64 -6.29 4.11
CA LEU A 81 -17.54 -6.79 5.15
C LEU A 81 -17.23 -6.21 6.54
N SER A 82 -16.31 -5.25 6.64
CA SER A 82 -15.77 -4.84 7.93
C SER A 82 -16.78 -4.16 8.84
N LEU A 83 -17.69 -3.38 8.26
CA LEU A 83 -18.67 -2.59 9.02
C LEU A 83 -20.07 -3.22 9.02
N MET A 84 -20.22 -4.43 8.46
CA MET A 84 -21.51 -5.06 8.30
C MET A 84 -21.95 -5.78 9.57
N SER A 85 -23.22 -5.58 9.96
CA SER A 85 -23.86 -6.39 11.00
C SER A 85 -24.09 -7.82 10.51
N ARG A 86 -24.27 -8.75 11.45
CA ARG A 86 -24.49 -10.17 11.12
C ARG A 86 -25.72 -10.40 10.24
N SER A 87 -26.85 -9.76 10.54
CA SER A 87 -28.08 -9.89 9.75
C SER A 87 -27.92 -9.38 8.32
N THR A 88 -27.26 -8.23 8.17
CA THR A 88 -26.94 -7.65 6.85
C THR A 88 -26.03 -8.59 6.06
N PHE A 89 -25.01 -9.14 6.72
CA PHE A 89 -24.10 -10.09 6.10
C PHE A 89 -24.82 -11.36 5.64
N GLU A 90 -25.66 -11.98 6.46
CA GLU A 90 -26.38 -13.22 6.10
C GLU A 90 -27.25 -13.02 4.85
N HIS A 91 -27.94 -11.87 4.75
CA HIS A 91 -28.69 -11.51 3.56
C HIS A 91 -27.79 -11.35 2.33
N GLN A 92 -26.74 -10.52 2.43
CA GLN A 92 -25.81 -10.30 1.31
C GLN A 92 -25.05 -11.54 0.89
N TYR A 93 -24.70 -12.38 1.85
CA TYR A 93 -23.97 -13.61 1.62
C TYR A 93 -24.73 -14.53 0.67
N LYS A 94 -26.03 -14.72 0.93
CA LYS A 94 -26.90 -15.55 0.11
C LYS A 94 -27.19 -14.94 -1.27
N HIS A 95 -27.46 -13.64 -1.32
CA HIS A 95 -27.99 -13.00 -2.54
C HIS A 95 -26.94 -12.35 -3.44
N ILE A 96 -25.75 -12.03 -2.92
CA ILE A 96 -24.73 -11.28 -3.65
C ILE A 96 -23.41 -12.05 -3.65
N ILE A 97 -22.87 -12.37 -2.48
CA ILE A 97 -21.52 -12.94 -2.35
C ILE A 97 -21.45 -14.32 -3.00
N MET A 98 -22.40 -15.21 -2.68
CA MET A 98 -22.32 -16.58 -3.18
C MET A 98 -22.53 -16.70 -4.68
N LEU A 99 -23.39 -15.86 -5.27
CA LEU A 99 -23.62 -15.83 -6.72
C LEU A 99 -22.38 -15.32 -7.47
N ASN A 100 -21.65 -14.40 -6.86
CA ASN A 100 -20.52 -13.72 -7.47
C ASN A 100 -19.15 -14.20 -6.96
N ILE A 101 -19.08 -15.31 -6.22
CA ILE A 101 -17.87 -15.70 -5.49
C ILE A 101 -16.63 -15.85 -6.37
N HIS A 102 -16.82 -16.31 -7.60
CA HIS A 102 -15.78 -16.51 -8.61
C HIS A 102 -15.24 -15.20 -9.21
N ARG A 103 -15.97 -14.09 -9.03
CA ARG A 103 -15.62 -12.74 -9.52
C ARG A 103 -14.94 -11.88 -8.46
N ILE A 104 -14.97 -12.31 -7.20
CA ILE A 104 -14.38 -11.55 -6.08
C ILE A 104 -12.88 -11.47 -6.28
N CYS A 105 -12.38 -10.24 -6.49
CA CYS A 105 -10.94 -9.97 -6.63
C CYS A 105 -10.34 -9.35 -5.36
N SER A 106 -11.17 -8.71 -4.52
CA SER A 106 -10.74 -8.10 -3.27
C SER A 106 -11.75 -8.37 -2.17
N LEU A 107 -11.27 -8.85 -1.03
CA LEU A 107 -12.09 -9.15 0.13
C LEU A 107 -11.50 -8.51 1.38
N ARG A 108 -12.31 -7.75 2.10
CA ARG A 108 -11.95 -7.18 3.40
C ARG A 108 -12.88 -7.71 4.50
N LEU A 109 -12.26 -8.24 5.55
CA LEU A 109 -12.91 -8.93 6.66
C LEU A 109 -12.48 -8.30 7.97
N SER A 110 -13.41 -8.10 8.90
CA SER A 110 -13.03 -7.80 10.28
C SER A 110 -13.89 -8.43 11.37
N ASN A 111 -14.83 -9.27 10.97
CA ASN A 111 -15.76 -9.90 11.88
C ASN A 111 -15.53 -11.40 11.89
N LEU A 112 -15.45 -12.00 13.07
CA LEU A 112 -15.18 -13.43 13.20
C LEU A 112 -16.20 -14.30 12.47
N PHE A 113 -17.49 -13.98 12.58
CA PHE A 113 -18.56 -14.72 11.92
C PHE A 113 -18.43 -14.75 10.39
N THR A 114 -17.86 -13.69 9.78
CA THR A 114 -17.62 -13.66 8.32
C THR A 114 -16.52 -14.62 7.92
N ILE A 115 -15.49 -14.78 8.76
CA ILE A 115 -14.40 -15.72 8.52
C ILE A 115 -14.91 -17.14 8.62
N ASP A 116 -15.68 -17.45 9.67
CA ASP A 116 -16.23 -18.78 9.84
C ASP A 116 -17.17 -19.15 8.68
N MET A 117 -18.06 -18.26 8.24
CA MET A 117 -18.96 -18.58 7.12
C MET A 117 -18.21 -18.73 5.78
N ILE A 118 -17.23 -17.88 5.50
CA ILE A 118 -16.55 -17.86 4.20
C ILE A 118 -15.43 -18.91 4.13
N PHE A 119 -14.65 -19.08 5.20
CA PHE A 119 -13.41 -19.88 5.19
C PHE A 119 -13.49 -21.20 5.96
N SER A 120 -14.48 -21.40 6.84
CA SER A 120 -14.65 -22.72 7.47
C SER A 120 -14.95 -23.81 6.42
N PRO A 121 -15.82 -23.56 5.41
CA PRO A 121 -15.99 -24.50 4.32
C PRO A 121 -14.90 -24.32 3.27
N ILE A 122 -13.90 -25.22 3.27
CA ILE A 122 -12.79 -25.18 2.29
C ILE A 122 -13.26 -25.11 0.82
N ARG A 123 -14.44 -25.68 0.53
CA ARG A 123 -15.09 -25.67 -0.79
C ARG A 123 -15.53 -24.29 -1.26
N ILE A 124 -15.66 -23.31 -0.38
CA ILE A 124 -16.04 -21.93 -0.72
C ILE A 124 -14.80 -21.15 -1.11
N VAL A 125 -13.73 -21.27 -0.31
CA VAL A 125 -12.45 -20.61 -0.58
C VAL A 125 -11.89 -21.02 -1.95
N SER A 126 -11.96 -22.31 -2.29
CA SER A 126 -11.49 -22.80 -3.60
C SER A 126 -12.25 -22.22 -4.79
N LYS A 127 -13.48 -21.70 -4.59
CA LYS A 127 -14.26 -21.02 -5.64
C LYS A 127 -13.83 -19.57 -5.86
N MET A 128 -13.05 -18.98 -4.95
CA MET A 128 -12.53 -17.61 -5.07
C MET A 128 -11.31 -17.56 -5.99
N THR A 129 -11.45 -18.09 -7.20
CA THR A 129 -10.34 -18.31 -8.15
C THR A 129 -9.67 -17.01 -8.62
N ARG A 130 -10.37 -15.88 -8.53
CA ARG A 130 -9.87 -14.55 -8.92
C ARG A 130 -9.43 -13.68 -7.74
N LEU A 131 -9.44 -14.19 -6.50
CA LEU A 131 -9.11 -13.39 -5.33
C LEU A 131 -7.63 -12.98 -5.36
N GLN A 132 -7.39 -11.68 -5.46
CA GLN A 132 -6.05 -11.09 -5.54
C GLN A 132 -5.64 -10.42 -4.23
N THR A 133 -6.59 -9.72 -3.59
CA THR A 133 -6.33 -8.97 -2.36
C THR A 133 -7.20 -9.47 -1.23
N LEU A 134 -6.57 -9.86 -0.13
CA LEU A 134 -7.25 -10.20 1.12
C LEU A 134 -6.77 -9.29 2.24
N HIS A 135 -7.71 -8.59 2.87
CA HIS A 135 -7.46 -7.75 4.03
C HIS A 135 -8.23 -8.29 5.24
N ILE A 136 -7.50 -8.82 6.21
CA ILE A 136 -8.03 -9.32 7.47
C ILE A 136 -7.67 -8.29 8.54
N ASN A 137 -8.69 -7.70 9.16
CA ASN A 137 -8.52 -6.64 10.13
C ASN A 137 -9.18 -7.00 11.46
N ASN A 138 -8.56 -6.65 12.57
CA ASN A 138 -9.16 -6.79 13.89
C ASN A 138 -9.52 -8.25 14.27
N ILE A 139 -8.72 -9.24 13.85
CA ILE A 139 -8.99 -10.68 14.07
C ILE A 139 -7.95 -11.30 15.00
N GLN A 140 -8.38 -12.21 15.87
CA GLN A 140 -7.51 -12.95 16.77
C GLN A 140 -6.55 -13.89 16.01
N PHE A 141 -5.32 -14.01 16.52
CA PHE A 141 -4.21 -14.74 15.92
C PHE A 141 -4.56 -16.18 15.53
N LYS A 142 -5.22 -16.91 16.42
CA LYS A 142 -5.62 -18.31 16.22
C LYS A 142 -6.48 -18.54 14.98
N TYR A 143 -7.30 -17.56 14.58
CA TYR A 143 -8.13 -17.66 13.38
C TYR A 143 -7.33 -17.34 12.13
N VAL A 144 -6.40 -16.39 12.21
CA VAL A 144 -5.46 -16.10 11.13
C VAL A 144 -4.61 -17.33 10.79
N GLU A 145 -4.12 -18.06 11.79
CA GLU A 145 -3.37 -19.30 11.56
C GLU A 145 -4.20 -20.38 10.83
N LYS A 146 -5.47 -20.53 11.19
CA LYS A 146 -6.37 -21.47 10.49
C LYS A 146 -6.60 -21.01 9.05
N LEU A 147 -6.85 -19.71 8.88
CA LEU A 147 -7.13 -19.08 7.59
C LEU A 147 -5.99 -19.28 6.58
N LEU A 148 -4.74 -19.06 7.01
CA LEU A 148 -3.55 -19.16 6.16
C LEU A 148 -3.40 -20.53 5.48
N LYS A 149 -3.88 -21.61 6.10
CA LYS A 149 -3.88 -22.95 5.49
C LYS A 149 -4.73 -22.99 4.22
N TYR A 150 -5.87 -22.30 4.22
CA TYR A 150 -6.77 -22.26 3.06
C TYR A 150 -6.25 -21.31 1.98
N LEU A 151 -5.57 -20.22 2.36
CA LEU A 151 -5.04 -19.24 1.41
C LEU A 151 -3.97 -19.81 0.48
N ALA A 152 -3.27 -20.87 0.90
CA ALA A 152 -2.28 -21.55 0.06
C ALA A 152 -2.89 -22.14 -1.23
N SER A 153 -4.20 -22.40 -1.25
CA SER A 153 -4.91 -22.93 -2.42
C SER A 153 -5.37 -21.85 -3.42
N LEU A 154 -5.24 -20.57 -3.08
CA LEU A 154 -5.73 -19.48 -3.91
C LEU A 154 -4.70 -19.12 -5.00
N PRO A 155 -5.02 -19.30 -6.29
CA PRO A 155 -4.04 -19.20 -7.37
C PRO A 155 -3.63 -17.76 -7.69
N CYS A 156 -4.43 -16.77 -7.29
CA CYS A 156 -4.22 -15.37 -7.66
C CYS A 156 -3.91 -14.44 -6.48
N LEU A 157 -3.77 -14.96 -5.25
CA LEU A 157 -3.62 -14.14 -4.04
C LEU A 157 -2.25 -13.45 -3.99
N SER A 158 -2.17 -12.28 -4.60
CA SER A 158 -0.94 -11.50 -4.71
C SER A 158 -0.74 -10.49 -3.58
N SER A 159 -1.79 -10.16 -2.82
CA SER A 159 -1.75 -9.16 -1.74
C SER A 159 -2.47 -9.64 -0.48
N LEU A 160 -1.76 -9.59 0.65
CA LEU A 160 -2.26 -10.01 1.96
C LEU A 160 -1.98 -8.95 3.02
N ILE A 161 -3.04 -8.44 3.67
CA ILE A 161 -2.95 -7.51 4.79
C ILE A 161 -3.57 -8.18 6.01
N ILE A 162 -2.80 -8.28 7.10
CA ILE A 162 -3.21 -8.88 8.35
C ILE A 162 -3.02 -7.86 9.48
N ILE A 163 -4.07 -7.61 10.23
CA ILE A 163 -4.04 -6.80 11.46
C ILE A 163 -4.63 -7.65 12.59
N VAL A 164 -3.76 -8.06 13.51
CA VAL A 164 -4.06 -8.92 14.65
C VAL A 164 -4.33 -8.08 15.90
N VAL A 165 -5.32 -8.48 16.70
CA VAL A 165 -5.79 -7.71 17.88
C VAL A 165 -5.19 -8.17 19.20
N ASP A 166 -4.92 -9.46 19.29
CA ASP A 166 -4.45 -10.14 20.49
C ASP A 166 -2.93 -10.31 20.48
N CYS A 167 -2.41 -10.79 21.61
CA CYS A 167 -1.00 -11.13 21.72
C CYS A 167 -0.68 -12.30 20.79
N VAL A 168 0.39 -12.17 20.03
CA VAL A 168 0.90 -13.24 19.18
C VAL A 168 1.97 -14.01 19.95
N GLU A 169 1.64 -15.23 20.37
CA GLU A 169 2.57 -16.10 21.13
C GLU A 169 3.79 -16.51 20.29
N ASN A 170 3.60 -16.76 18.99
CA ASN A 170 4.69 -17.15 18.09
C ASN A 170 4.56 -16.46 16.73
N LYS A 171 5.17 -15.27 16.61
CA LYS A 171 5.12 -14.49 15.37
C LYS A 171 5.82 -15.21 14.21
N ASN A 172 6.84 -16.01 14.52
CA ASN A 172 7.66 -16.69 13.52
C ASN A 172 6.91 -17.85 12.85
N LYS A 173 6.01 -18.52 13.58
CA LYS A 173 5.07 -19.49 12.99
C LYS A 173 4.15 -18.84 11.96
N LEU A 174 3.68 -17.62 12.20
CA LEU A 174 2.86 -16.87 11.25
C LEU A 174 3.64 -16.55 9.98
N TYR A 175 4.84 -15.95 10.12
CA TYR A 175 5.68 -15.61 8.98
C TYR A 175 6.03 -16.84 8.14
N ARG A 176 6.35 -17.98 8.77
CA ARG A 176 6.57 -19.26 8.05
C ARG A 176 5.38 -19.70 7.22
N GLN A 177 4.15 -19.48 7.68
CA GLN A 177 2.95 -19.81 6.90
C GLN A 177 2.71 -18.83 5.76
N ILE A 178 2.89 -17.53 6.01
CA ILE A 178 2.78 -16.47 4.99
C ILE A 178 3.79 -16.70 3.87
N PHE A 179 5.04 -16.99 4.19
CA PHE A 179 6.11 -17.18 3.22
C PHE A 179 5.93 -18.42 2.32
N ARG A 180 5.05 -19.35 2.71
CA ARG A 180 4.67 -20.52 1.89
C ARG A 180 3.57 -20.21 0.87
N LEU A 181 2.99 -19.01 0.89
CA LEU A 181 1.96 -18.63 -0.08
C LEU A 181 2.64 -18.39 -1.45
N PRO A 182 2.25 -19.15 -2.49
CA PRO A 182 3.09 -19.32 -3.69
C PRO A 182 3.20 -18.07 -4.55
N VAL A 183 2.12 -17.30 -4.65
CA VAL A 183 2.00 -16.15 -5.57
C VAL A 183 1.96 -14.80 -4.86
N LEU A 184 2.23 -14.77 -3.55
CA LEU A 184 2.11 -13.57 -2.74
C LEU A 184 3.23 -12.57 -3.04
N LYS A 185 2.88 -11.39 -3.52
CA LYS A 185 3.81 -10.31 -3.87
C LYS A 185 3.89 -9.21 -2.82
N TYR A 186 2.75 -8.87 -2.22
CA TYR A 186 2.64 -7.84 -1.19
C TYR A 186 2.14 -8.46 0.11
N CYS A 187 2.86 -8.21 1.20
CA CYS A 187 2.44 -8.62 2.53
C CYS A 187 2.57 -7.47 3.54
N LYS A 188 1.51 -7.23 4.29
CA LYS A 188 1.53 -6.33 5.45
C LYS A 188 1.02 -7.05 6.68
N VAL A 189 1.82 -7.05 7.74
CA VAL A 189 1.45 -7.65 9.02
C VAL A 189 1.53 -6.59 10.10
N THR A 190 0.46 -6.42 10.88
CA THR A 190 0.39 -5.51 12.03
C THR A 190 0.01 -6.31 13.27
N MET A 191 0.83 -6.20 14.31
CA MET A 191 0.59 -6.83 15.61
C MET A 191 0.72 -5.77 16.70
N THR A 192 -0.26 -5.68 17.59
CA THR A 192 -0.33 -4.63 18.63
C THR A 192 0.42 -5.01 19.90
N LYS A 193 0.48 -6.30 20.23
CA LYS A 193 1.12 -6.85 21.42
C LYS A 193 2.03 -8.01 21.02
N LEU A 194 3.28 -7.94 21.46
CA LEU A 194 4.27 -8.97 21.19
C LEU A 194 4.68 -9.63 22.49
N VAL A 195 4.82 -10.95 22.42
CA VAL A 195 5.61 -11.74 23.37
C VAL A 195 6.91 -12.09 22.65
N GLU A 196 8.00 -12.24 23.40
CA GLU A 196 9.24 -12.79 22.86
C GLU A 196 8.94 -14.11 22.12
N SER A 197 9.50 -14.25 20.93
CA SER A 197 9.30 -15.42 20.09
C SER A 197 10.63 -16.14 19.93
N GLU A 198 10.58 -17.47 19.85
CA GLU A 198 11.74 -18.29 19.48
C GLU A 198 12.39 -17.80 18.18
N LEU A 199 13.72 -17.87 18.08
CA LEU A 199 14.45 -17.44 16.90
C LEU A 199 13.98 -18.14 15.61
N LEU A 200 13.78 -17.35 14.55
CA LEU A 200 13.50 -17.90 13.24
C LEU A 200 14.80 -18.43 12.62
N SER A 201 14.82 -19.72 12.29
CA SER A 201 15.91 -20.33 11.51
C SER A 201 16.07 -19.67 10.13
N ILE A 202 17.31 -19.48 9.70
CA ILE A 202 17.65 -18.99 8.34
C ILE A 202 17.07 -19.94 7.28
N ALA A 203 16.53 -19.38 6.19
CA ALA A 203 15.96 -20.14 5.10
C ALA A 203 17.06 -20.77 4.23
N ILE A 204 17.04 -22.10 4.10
CA ILE A 204 18.06 -22.83 3.32
C ILE A 204 17.61 -23.02 1.86
N ASN A 205 16.32 -23.28 1.59
CA ASN A 205 15.81 -23.56 0.23
C ASN A 205 14.29 -23.28 0.06
N LYS A 206 13.69 -22.46 0.93
CA LYS A 206 12.25 -22.17 0.91
C LYS A 206 12.03 -20.67 0.82
N TYR A 207 11.94 -20.19 -0.40
CA TYR A 207 11.80 -18.77 -0.69
C TYR A 207 10.37 -18.41 -1.04
N SER A 208 9.95 -17.26 -0.55
CA SER A 208 8.68 -16.64 -0.87
C SER A 208 8.81 -15.73 -2.08
N SER A 209 7.72 -15.53 -2.81
CA SER A 209 7.64 -14.64 -3.96
C SER A 209 7.40 -13.17 -3.61
N ILE A 210 7.38 -12.82 -2.31
CA ILE A 210 7.11 -11.48 -1.80
C ILE A 210 8.17 -10.49 -2.29
N GLU A 211 7.69 -9.37 -2.83
CA GLU A 211 8.49 -8.25 -3.32
C GLU A 211 8.31 -6.99 -2.46
N HIS A 212 7.21 -6.91 -1.71
CA HIS A 212 6.95 -5.81 -0.78
C HIS A 212 6.45 -6.35 0.57
N LEU A 213 7.23 -6.09 1.62
CA LEU A 213 6.96 -6.52 2.98
C LEU A 213 6.82 -5.32 3.92
N VAL A 214 5.72 -5.26 4.67
CA VAL A 214 5.46 -4.26 5.70
C VAL A 214 5.27 -4.94 7.05
N ILE A 215 6.20 -4.71 7.97
CA ILE A 215 6.21 -5.25 9.34
C ILE A 215 5.86 -4.11 10.29
N ASN A 216 4.62 -4.10 10.73
CA ASN A 216 4.08 -3.10 11.65
C ASN A 216 4.03 -3.61 13.10
N ASN A 217 5.14 -4.18 13.53
CA ASN A 217 5.36 -4.66 14.89
C ASN A 217 6.83 -4.44 15.27
N GLY A 218 7.18 -4.72 16.52
CA GLY A 218 8.57 -4.77 16.96
C GLY A 218 9.36 -5.87 16.28
N CYS A 219 10.54 -5.53 15.76
CA CYS A 219 11.47 -6.45 15.12
C CYS A 219 12.89 -6.16 15.63
N HIS A 220 13.59 -7.17 16.12
CA HIS A 220 15.02 -7.05 16.39
C HIS A 220 15.81 -7.26 15.10
N LEU A 221 17.03 -6.74 15.06
CA LEU A 221 17.89 -6.81 13.87
C LEU A 221 18.22 -8.26 13.46
N HIS A 222 18.57 -9.14 14.41
CA HIS A 222 18.80 -10.56 14.10
C HIS A 222 17.55 -11.25 13.53
N GLU A 223 16.35 -10.95 14.06
CA GLU A 223 15.09 -11.50 13.53
C GLU A 223 14.82 -11.00 12.11
N LEU A 224 15.14 -9.73 11.84
CA LEU A 224 14.99 -9.15 10.52
C LEU A 224 15.82 -9.92 9.50
N ILE A 225 17.09 -10.19 9.81
CA ILE A 225 18.00 -10.95 8.93
C ILE A 225 17.42 -12.32 8.62
N SER A 226 16.97 -13.05 9.66
CA SER A 226 16.31 -14.34 9.48
C SER A 226 15.05 -14.24 8.63
N LEU A 227 14.19 -13.24 8.84
CA LEU A 227 12.98 -13.03 8.04
C LEU A 227 13.31 -12.75 6.58
N LEU A 228 14.29 -11.89 6.33
CA LEU A 228 14.67 -11.49 4.99
C LEU A 228 15.32 -12.63 4.19
N SER A 229 15.91 -13.62 4.87
CA SER A 229 16.41 -14.85 4.21
C SER A 229 15.31 -15.61 3.45
N TYR A 230 14.04 -15.48 3.84
CA TYR A 230 12.91 -16.12 3.16
C TYR A 230 12.41 -15.32 1.94
N VAL A 231 12.81 -14.07 1.77
CA VAL A 231 12.28 -13.16 0.73
C VAL A 231 13.42 -12.59 -0.12
N PRO A 232 14.20 -13.43 -0.83
CA PRO A 232 15.36 -12.96 -1.58
C PRO A 232 15.02 -11.99 -2.73
N GLN A 233 13.77 -11.98 -3.20
CA GLN A 233 13.27 -11.09 -4.27
C GLN A 233 12.67 -9.78 -3.73
N LEU A 234 12.87 -9.49 -2.43
CA LEU A 234 12.29 -8.31 -1.81
C LEU A 234 12.85 -7.03 -2.43
N ARG A 235 11.94 -6.15 -2.88
CA ARG A 235 12.25 -4.84 -3.44
C ARG A 235 11.97 -3.70 -2.48
N ARG A 236 10.95 -3.87 -1.62
CA ARG A 236 10.49 -2.85 -0.67
C ARG A 236 10.29 -3.44 0.71
N LEU A 237 10.93 -2.83 1.70
CA LEU A 237 10.79 -3.18 3.11
C LEU A 237 10.32 -1.96 3.91
N SER A 238 9.26 -2.12 4.68
CA SER A 238 8.81 -1.12 5.64
C SER A 238 8.71 -1.71 7.03
N LEU A 239 9.38 -1.09 7.99
CA LEU A 239 9.44 -1.48 9.38
C LEU A 239 8.86 -0.36 10.24
N ARG A 240 7.92 -0.69 11.13
CA ARG A 240 7.41 0.27 12.10
C ARG A 240 8.43 0.53 13.20
N ASN A 241 8.96 -0.54 13.81
CA ASN A 241 9.91 -0.46 14.90
C ASN A 241 11.07 -1.45 14.63
N LEU A 242 12.31 -0.97 14.62
CA LEU A 242 13.52 -1.78 14.51
C LEU A 242 14.42 -1.58 15.73
N TYR A 243 14.62 -2.63 16.51
CA TYR A 243 15.46 -2.61 17.70
C TYR A 243 16.86 -3.13 17.37
N GLY A 244 17.86 -2.40 17.86
CA GLY A 244 19.24 -2.87 17.84
C GLY A 244 19.43 -4.11 18.66
N THR A 245 20.49 -4.82 18.34
CA THR A 245 20.98 -5.95 19.11
C THR A 245 22.49 -5.92 19.06
N PHE A 246 23.13 -6.28 20.16
CA PHE A 246 24.57 -6.53 20.17
C PHE A 246 24.83 -7.74 19.25
N ILE A 247 25.26 -7.48 18.02
CA ILE A 247 25.54 -8.54 17.04
C ILE A 247 27.05 -8.75 16.98
N GLU A 248 27.48 -9.99 17.16
CA GLU A 248 28.81 -10.41 16.77
C GLU A 248 28.92 -10.35 15.24
N GLN A 249 29.90 -9.62 14.72
CA GLN A 249 30.06 -9.28 13.28
C GLN A 249 30.03 -10.49 12.32
N THR A 250 30.23 -11.70 12.84
CA THR A 250 30.28 -12.96 12.10
C THR A 250 28.92 -13.41 11.54
N GLU A 251 27.79 -13.04 12.15
CA GLU A 251 26.46 -13.50 11.74
C GLU A 251 25.85 -12.72 10.55
N LEU A 252 26.33 -11.50 10.30
CA LEU A 252 25.76 -10.57 9.29
C LEU A 252 26.22 -10.88 7.86
N ASN A 253 27.28 -11.66 7.66
CA ASN A 253 28.01 -11.68 6.38
C ASN A 253 27.43 -12.61 5.30
N SER A 254 26.32 -13.31 5.55
CA SER A 254 25.85 -14.37 4.64
C SER A 254 24.75 -13.97 3.66
N ILE A 255 24.04 -12.85 3.87
CA ILE A 255 22.84 -12.50 3.10
C ILE A 255 22.95 -11.11 2.48
N VAL A 256 23.10 -11.05 1.16
CA VAL A 256 23.07 -9.79 0.39
C VAL A 256 21.70 -9.62 -0.26
N PHE A 257 21.03 -8.48 -0.01
CA PHE A 257 19.71 -8.20 -0.58
C PHE A 257 19.81 -7.49 -1.93
N ASN A 258 20.11 -8.27 -2.97
CA ASN A 258 20.43 -7.76 -4.31
C ASN A 258 19.31 -6.95 -4.99
N TYR A 259 18.04 -7.16 -4.61
CA TYR A 259 16.89 -6.49 -5.24
C TYR A 259 16.25 -5.41 -4.37
N LEU A 260 16.70 -5.27 -3.11
CA LEU A 260 16.11 -4.34 -2.17
C LEU A 260 16.52 -2.92 -2.54
N THR A 261 15.52 -2.12 -2.92
CA THR A 261 15.72 -0.74 -3.43
C THR A 261 15.06 0.30 -2.55
N HIS A 262 14.06 -0.09 -1.74
CA HIS A 262 13.33 0.83 -0.86
C HIS A 262 13.30 0.28 0.56
N ILE A 263 13.72 1.11 1.51
CA ILE A 263 13.65 0.83 2.93
C ILE A 263 12.96 1.99 3.64
N SER A 264 12.06 1.65 4.54
CA SER A 264 11.38 2.60 5.42
C SER A 264 11.47 2.08 6.85
N ILE A 265 12.11 2.83 7.74
CA ILE A 265 12.22 2.52 9.17
C ILE A 265 11.61 3.69 9.94
N ASN A 266 10.42 3.49 10.51
CA ASN A 266 9.67 4.58 11.15
C ASN A 266 10.14 4.89 12.58
N LYS A 267 10.53 3.88 13.33
CA LYS A 267 11.14 4.05 14.64
C LYS A 267 12.26 3.06 14.76
N THR A 268 13.39 3.53 15.26
CA THR A 268 14.53 2.68 15.54
C THR A 268 15.09 3.00 16.90
N ASN A 269 15.55 1.96 17.60
CA ASN A 269 16.33 2.05 18.83
C ASN A 269 17.82 1.65 18.62
N MET A 270 18.25 1.46 17.36
CA MET A 270 19.65 1.16 17.02
C MET A 270 20.56 2.38 17.23
N ILE A 271 21.78 2.18 17.71
CA ILE A 271 22.81 3.23 17.64
C ILE A 271 23.28 3.41 16.20
N PHE A 272 23.95 4.53 15.89
CA PHE A 272 24.33 4.80 14.51
C PHE A 272 25.32 3.75 13.97
N ASP A 273 26.26 3.27 14.79
CA ASP A 273 27.24 2.24 14.41
C ASP A 273 26.57 0.95 13.91
N GLU A 274 25.49 0.51 14.57
CA GLU A 274 24.69 -0.65 14.15
C GLU A 274 23.99 -0.40 12.81
N LEU A 275 23.44 0.80 12.61
CA LEU A 275 22.83 1.18 11.33
C LEU A 275 23.88 1.21 10.20
N GLU A 276 25.06 1.76 10.47
CA GLU A 276 26.15 1.85 9.51
C GLU A 276 26.61 0.45 9.08
N LEU A 277 26.76 -0.49 10.02
CA LEU A 277 27.02 -1.90 9.75
C LEU A 277 25.91 -2.54 8.91
N LEU A 278 24.65 -2.31 9.27
CA LEU A 278 23.50 -2.83 8.53
C LEU A 278 23.49 -2.32 7.08
N ILE A 279 23.68 -1.02 6.86
CA ILE A 279 23.70 -0.42 5.53
C ILE A 279 24.84 -0.98 4.70
N ARG A 280 26.06 -1.01 5.27
CA ARG A 280 27.26 -1.50 4.60
C ARG A 280 27.10 -2.94 4.10
N ASN A 281 26.52 -3.80 4.92
CA ASN A 281 26.47 -5.23 4.63
C ASN A 281 25.28 -5.63 3.75
N HIS A 282 24.16 -4.92 3.87
CA HIS A 282 22.88 -5.42 3.36
C HIS A 282 22.20 -4.51 2.33
N PHE A 283 22.54 -3.23 2.27
CA PHE A 283 21.77 -2.22 1.52
C PHE A 283 22.53 -1.50 0.38
N PRO A 284 23.40 -2.18 -0.40
CA PRO A 284 24.21 -1.50 -1.42
C PRO A 284 23.40 -0.97 -2.62
N GLN A 285 22.18 -1.49 -2.86
CA GLN A 285 21.34 -1.14 -4.02
C GLN A 285 20.17 -0.20 -3.65
N ILE A 286 20.20 0.41 -2.46
CA ILE A 286 19.10 1.26 -2.01
C ILE A 286 19.03 2.55 -2.83
N GLN A 287 17.81 2.83 -3.29
CA GLN A 287 17.43 4.03 -4.04
C GLN A 287 16.55 4.96 -3.20
N SER A 288 15.81 4.42 -2.23
CA SER A 288 14.96 5.18 -1.33
C SER A 288 15.15 4.72 0.11
N LEU A 289 15.56 5.64 0.97
CA LEU A 289 15.69 5.43 2.41
C LEU A 289 14.78 6.42 3.14
N TYR A 290 13.76 5.90 3.80
CA TYR A 290 13.02 6.61 4.84
C TYR A 290 13.49 6.15 6.21
N PHE A 291 13.84 7.10 7.07
CA PHE A 291 14.37 6.80 8.39
C PHE A 291 13.88 7.80 9.42
N SER A 292 13.32 7.29 10.51
CA SER A 292 12.86 8.11 11.63
C SER A 292 13.39 7.63 12.98
N ARG A 293 13.96 8.57 13.74
CA ARG A 293 14.60 8.35 15.05
C ARG A 293 14.15 9.38 16.07
N ASN A 294 13.99 8.95 17.31
CA ASN A 294 13.75 9.84 18.44
C ASN A 294 14.89 9.72 19.45
N PHE A 295 15.24 10.86 20.05
CA PHE A 295 16.10 11.02 21.23
C PHE A 295 17.53 10.47 21.07
N ASP A 296 18.18 10.79 19.96
CA ASP A 296 19.58 10.42 19.71
C ASP A 296 20.25 11.46 18.80
N ASP A 297 21.25 12.15 19.35
CA ASP A 297 21.96 13.25 18.69
C ASP A 297 23.04 12.77 17.71
N GLU A 298 23.49 11.51 17.79
CA GLU A 298 24.45 10.95 16.84
C GLU A 298 23.91 10.99 15.40
N PHE A 299 22.60 10.80 15.26
CA PHE A 299 21.90 10.85 13.98
C PHE A 299 21.83 12.24 13.36
N LEU A 300 22.18 13.31 14.10
CA LEU A 300 22.30 14.67 13.59
C LEU A 300 23.69 15.00 13.06
N ASN A 301 24.61 14.03 13.03
CA ASN A 301 25.94 14.21 12.45
C ASN A 301 25.88 14.13 10.91
N ALA A 302 25.61 15.25 10.26
CA ALA A 302 25.51 15.33 8.79
C ALA A 302 26.74 14.75 8.06
N ASN A 303 27.96 15.03 8.54
CA ASN A 303 29.18 14.51 7.90
C ASN A 303 29.26 12.97 7.99
N ARG A 304 28.67 12.37 9.04
CA ARG A 304 28.65 10.90 9.18
C ARG A 304 27.69 10.29 8.17
N TRP A 305 26.49 10.85 8.02
CA TRP A 305 25.56 10.47 6.96
C TRP A 305 26.15 10.66 5.56
N GLU A 306 26.79 11.80 5.29
CA GLU A 306 27.43 12.10 4.00
C GLU A 306 28.48 11.03 3.64
N ARG A 307 29.36 10.67 4.59
CA ARG A 307 30.35 9.60 4.40
C ARG A 307 29.70 8.25 4.16
N LEU A 308 28.68 7.89 4.94
CA LEU A 308 27.96 6.62 4.82
C LEU A 308 27.28 6.50 3.45
N ILE A 309 26.55 7.52 3.04
CA ILE A 309 25.83 7.55 1.76
C ILE A 309 26.82 7.49 0.59
N SER A 310 27.86 8.31 0.63
CA SER A 310 28.86 8.36 -0.44
C SER A 310 29.62 7.04 -0.60
N SER A 311 29.85 6.33 0.51
CA SER A 311 30.64 5.10 0.52
C SER A 311 29.83 3.86 0.15
N TYR A 312 28.57 3.77 0.60
CA TYR A 312 27.81 2.51 0.56
C TYR A 312 26.43 2.60 -0.10
N MET A 313 25.91 3.78 -0.39
CA MET A 313 24.58 3.97 -1.00
C MET A 313 24.66 4.85 -2.24
N SER A 314 25.53 4.48 -3.19
CA SER A 314 25.79 5.24 -4.41
C SER A 314 24.57 5.41 -5.33
N GLN A 315 23.55 4.56 -5.18
CA GLN A 315 22.30 4.63 -5.95
C GLN A 315 21.18 5.40 -5.24
N LEU A 316 21.43 5.96 -4.05
CA LEU A 316 20.42 6.64 -3.27
C LEU A 316 19.92 7.91 -3.98
N ARG A 317 18.62 7.95 -4.27
CA ARG A 317 17.93 9.08 -4.91
C ARG A 317 17.04 9.83 -3.93
N ILE A 318 16.40 9.09 -3.03
CA ILE A 318 15.46 9.62 -2.06
C ILE A 318 16.02 9.34 -0.67
N PHE A 319 16.32 10.42 0.06
CA PHE A 319 16.65 10.37 1.47
C PHE A 319 15.59 11.16 2.25
N ASP A 320 14.75 10.44 2.97
CA ASP A 320 13.66 10.98 3.77
C ASP A 320 13.93 10.71 5.25
N PHE A 321 14.56 11.68 5.89
CA PHE A 321 15.04 11.60 7.26
C PHE A 321 14.18 12.44 8.19
N HIS A 322 13.83 11.88 9.34
CA HIS A 322 13.11 12.55 10.42
C HIS A 322 13.76 12.23 11.77
N CYS A 323 14.21 13.24 12.50
CA CYS A 323 14.87 13.05 13.79
C CYS A 323 14.36 14.03 14.83
N THR A 324 13.89 13.51 15.96
CA THR A 324 13.49 14.33 17.11
C THR A 324 14.53 14.21 18.21
N ILE A 325 15.00 15.33 18.75
CA ILE A 325 15.94 15.38 19.88
C ILE A 325 15.39 16.26 21.01
N SER A 326 15.82 16.01 22.24
CA SER A 326 15.68 16.98 23.33
C SER A 326 16.72 18.09 23.14
N THR A 327 16.30 19.35 23.22
CA THR A 327 17.21 20.49 23.05
C THR A 327 17.51 21.13 24.39
N PHE A 328 18.81 21.22 24.70
CA PHE A 328 19.30 21.96 25.86
C PHE A 328 19.90 23.34 25.46
N ASN A 329 20.24 23.57 24.18
CA ASN A 329 20.82 24.84 23.71
C ASN A 329 20.51 25.14 22.22
N GLN A 330 19.82 26.26 21.95
CA GLN A 330 19.43 26.68 20.59
C GLN A 330 20.61 27.04 19.67
N GLN A 331 21.70 27.58 20.20
CA GLN A 331 22.84 28.01 19.37
C GLN A 331 23.59 26.80 18.80
N ASN A 332 23.83 25.77 19.61
CA ASN A 332 24.44 24.52 19.17
C ASN A 332 23.61 23.82 18.10
N PHE A 333 22.28 23.91 18.21
CA PHE A 333 21.37 23.32 17.25
C PHE A 333 21.45 23.96 15.85
N GLN A 334 21.57 25.29 15.77
CA GLN A 334 21.76 25.97 14.48
C GLN A 334 23.06 25.55 13.80
N HIS A 335 24.14 25.39 14.58
CA HIS A 335 25.40 24.87 14.05
C HIS A 335 25.27 23.43 13.50
N LEU A 336 24.51 22.56 14.15
CA LEU A 336 24.24 21.20 13.65
C LEU A 336 23.44 21.23 12.35
N LEU A 337 22.38 22.04 12.29
CA LEU A 337 21.56 22.19 11.07
C LEU A 337 22.36 22.70 9.89
N ASN A 338 23.25 23.68 10.10
CA ASN A 338 24.07 24.25 9.05
C ASN A 338 24.98 23.20 8.37
N ARG A 339 25.28 22.07 9.03
CA ARG A 339 26.05 20.97 8.43
C ARG A 339 25.26 20.17 7.39
N PHE A 340 23.93 20.25 7.41
CA PHE A 340 23.06 19.69 6.36
C PHE A 340 22.93 20.61 5.13
N ASN A 341 23.72 21.68 5.05
CA ASN A 341 23.79 22.61 3.91
C ASN A 341 25.13 22.52 3.15
N SER A 342 25.93 21.46 3.36
CA SER A 342 27.11 21.22 2.53
C SER A 342 26.74 21.03 1.05
N LEU A 343 27.72 21.20 0.15
CA LEU A 343 27.52 21.00 -1.29
C LEU A 343 26.92 19.62 -1.61
N PHE A 344 27.32 18.59 -0.87
CA PHE A 344 26.78 17.23 -1.00
C PHE A 344 25.25 17.18 -0.93
N TRP A 345 24.64 17.87 0.04
CA TRP A 345 23.18 17.89 0.25
C TRP A 345 22.48 18.76 -0.80
N ILE A 346 23.05 19.92 -1.11
CA ILE A 346 22.50 20.90 -2.07
C ILE A 346 22.46 20.30 -3.49
N GLU A 347 23.55 19.69 -3.94
CA GLU A 347 23.65 19.07 -5.27
C GLU A 347 22.63 17.93 -5.45
N ARG A 348 22.34 17.20 -4.36
CA ARG A 348 21.32 16.14 -4.34
C ARG A 348 19.90 16.66 -4.12
N GLN A 349 19.75 17.97 -3.89
CA GLN A 349 18.47 18.62 -3.58
C GLN A 349 17.77 18.01 -2.36
N TRP A 350 18.54 17.54 -1.38
CA TRP A 350 18.02 17.05 -0.11
C TRP A 350 18.08 18.17 0.91
N PHE A 351 16.93 18.79 1.16
CA PHE A 351 16.80 19.95 2.04
C PHE A 351 16.08 19.57 3.33
N PHE A 352 16.45 20.21 4.44
CA PHE A 352 15.92 19.90 5.75
C PHE A 352 15.28 21.12 6.39
N ALA A 353 14.15 20.91 7.06
CA ALA A 353 13.49 21.90 7.91
C ALA A 353 13.43 21.39 9.35
N HIS A 354 13.04 22.27 10.27
CA HIS A 354 12.89 21.91 11.67
C HIS A 354 11.65 22.54 12.30
N HIS A 355 11.12 21.86 13.32
CA HIS A 355 10.04 22.33 14.18
C HIS A 355 10.47 22.24 15.63
N ILE A 356 10.25 23.33 16.38
CA ILE A 356 10.48 23.39 17.82
C ILE A 356 9.15 23.16 18.52
N HIS A 357 9.12 22.18 19.42
CA HIS A 357 7.98 21.87 20.28
C HIS A 357 8.31 22.29 21.72
N SER A 358 7.63 23.31 22.23
CA SER A 358 7.68 23.68 23.64
C SER A 358 6.53 23.02 24.39
N THR A 359 6.81 22.11 25.34
CA THR A 359 5.77 21.61 26.24
C THR A 359 5.67 22.52 27.46
N SER A 360 4.45 22.99 27.75
CA SER A 360 4.19 23.86 28.91
C SER A 360 4.37 23.16 30.26
N SER A 361 4.51 21.83 30.27
CA SER A 361 4.54 21.01 31.49
C SER A 361 5.93 20.62 31.98
N ASP A 362 6.96 20.58 31.12
CA ASP A 362 8.22 19.88 31.47
C ASP A 362 9.53 20.69 31.30
N ASN A 363 9.50 21.97 30.92
CA ASN A 363 10.71 22.73 30.54
C ASN A 363 11.59 22.05 29.46
N CYS A 364 11.14 20.96 28.85
CA CYS A 364 11.84 20.21 27.81
C CYS A 364 11.37 20.69 26.45
N ASN A 365 12.21 21.47 25.77
CA ASN A 365 12.00 21.79 24.37
C ASN A 365 12.50 20.62 23.50
N TYR A 366 11.65 20.12 22.62
CA TYR A 366 12.05 19.13 21.62
C TYR A 366 12.20 19.82 20.28
N VAL A 367 13.18 19.37 19.49
CA VAL A 367 13.30 19.81 18.11
C VAL A 367 13.29 18.62 17.18
N THR A 368 12.46 18.74 16.16
CA THR A 368 12.30 17.76 15.10
C THR A 368 12.91 18.31 13.83
N ILE A 369 13.91 17.63 13.27
CA ILE A 369 14.47 17.87 11.94
C ILE A 369 13.83 16.90 10.97
N PHE A 370 13.43 17.37 9.80
CA PHE A 370 12.81 16.53 8.79
C PHE A 370 13.15 16.98 7.37
N SER A 371 13.15 16.02 6.44
CA SER A 371 13.41 16.28 5.03
C SER A 371 12.23 17.01 4.39
N THR A 372 12.52 17.97 3.51
CA THR A 372 11.52 18.73 2.77
C THR A 372 11.51 18.29 1.32
N ASN A 373 10.34 17.89 0.83
CA ASN A 373 10.13 17.40 -0.53
C ASN A 373 11.09 16.28 -1.00
N PRO A 374 11.25 15.18 -0.24
CA PRO A 374 12.20 14.12 -0.59
C PRO A 374 11.82 13.33 -1.86
N TYR A 375 10.60 13.51 -2.39
CA TYR A 375 10.05 12.77 -3.53
C TYR A 375 10.04 13.55 -4.85
N ARG A 376 10.82 14.62 -4.97
CA ARG A 376 10.76 15.56 -6.11
C ARG A 376 11.10 14.93 -7.46
N PHE A 377 11.91 13.87 -7.46
CA PHE A 377 12.25 13.08 -8.65
C PHE A 377 11.65 11.67 -8.50
N LYS A 378 10.49 11.45 -9.12
CA LYS A 378 9.89 10.12 -9.31
C LYS A 378 10.08 9.65 -10.73
#